data_AF-A0A0F0CA98-F1
#
_entry.id   AF-A0A0F0CA98-F1
#
_cell.length_a   1.000
_cell.length_b   1.000
_cell.length_c   1.000
_cell.angle_alpha   90.00
_cell.angle_beta   90.00
_cell.angle_gamma   90.00
#
_symmetry.space_group_name_H-M   'P 1'
#
loop_
_entity.id
_entity.type
_entity.pdbx_description
1 polymer ?
#
loop_
_entity_poly.entity_id
_entity_poly.type
_entity_poly.pdbx_seq_one_letter_code
_entity_poly.pdbx_strand_id
1 'polypeptide(L)'
;MRRRITAIATLMLSIGFTAILFLVTAQAAEGWNMSGGEWSYYDQNNRTVTLTWKKSKDYWYYLSEDGTILKHCVFRDKDSVYYVDEEGRMVQDTWIYADAGKTAKDGFEEGWYYFGADGKGYRRKNSSFKRNIGGNTYIFDENGKMMSGWFDEDGNPIEDSDTPFVEGVYYAKEDGRLLTGEWLDYGDIDEGIRGADLDSEVAGRNYMDYDRMWIFFDSHSKKVKSNGDRLRQKTINGAKYGFDENGIMIPWWSKVASISNADKSNPSSDVSARYYSGYDGGVLLKDSWFWMYPSENLDTEDYYDQECSWWHTDERGGVYRNRIRKINGRSYAFDGIGRMQTGFVLFDGKSEFVARYEVDDWSSEDFIEGAIYGIEKSDLYLFSPDELNDGSMQIGKDIAVELEDGVFHFGFASNGKAFGNRNQLQKKDDMYYINGLRLEADEEYGYGVVKVKDGADTYYQVVDARGKVVEGTKKIVKDKDGGWLLIIRNRFAAWCGDEDKPRWRRGAEGTGFYHYDKGNKEDHFAEGLIAAADTEPDIDSLPEEERLNF
;
A
#
# COMPACT_ATOMS: atom_id res chain seq x y z
N MET A 1 3.74 55.04 -20.87
CA MET A 1 3.44 56.49 -20.79
C MET A 1 4.32 57.10 -19.69
N ARG A 2 4.86 58.29 -19.94
CA ARG A 2 6.13 58.82 -19.40
C ARG A 2 6.22 58.97 -17.88
N ARG A 3 7.28 58.41 -17.29
CA ARG A 3 7.95 58.91 -16.08
C ARG A 3 8.40 60.35 -16.31
N ARG A 4 8.17 61.25 -15.34
CA ARG A 4 8.85 62.55 -15.28
C ARG A 4 9.70 62.60 -14.01
N ILE A 5 11.01 62.56 -14.25
CA ILE A 5 12.06 63.00 -13.36
C ILE A 5 12.19 64.51 -13.56
N THR A 6 12.27 65.29 -12.49
CA THR A 6 12.79 66.68 -12.48
C THR A 6 13.34 66.92 -11.08
N ALA A 7 14.62 66.63 -10.85
CA ALA A 7 15.76 67.54 -10.97
C ALA A 7 15.79 68.60 -9.85
N ILE A 8 16.78 68.40 -8.99
CA ILE A 8 17.24 69.23 -7.89
C ILE A 8 17.73 70.58 -8.44
N ALA A 9 17.30 71.68 -7.82
CA ALA A 9 17.92 72.99 -7.97
C ALA A 9 18.27 73.51 -6.57
N THR A 10 19.55 73.41 -6.23
CA THR A 10 20.17 74.01 -5.06
C THR A 10 20.43 75.48 -5.38
N LEU A 11 19.92 76.41 -4.56
CA LEU A 11 20.35 77.81 -4.53
C LEU A 11 20.72 78.17 -3.09
N MET A 12 22.01 78.44 -2.85
CA MET A 12 22.52 79.07 -1.63
C MET A 12 22.66 80.59 -1.83
N LEU A 13 22.77 81.29 -0.70
CA LEU A 13 22.95 82.73 -0.40
C LEU A 13 21.65 83.48 -0.07
N SER A 14 21.54 84.26 1.01
CA SER A 14 22.41 84.57 2.14
C SER A 14 21.62 85.43 3.13
N ILE A 15 21.77 85.13 4.42
CA ILE A 15 21.63 85.98 5.63
C ILE A 15 20.69 87.19 5.55
N GLY A 16 19.55 87.07 6.23
CA GLY A 16 18.79 88.19 6.79
C GLY A 16 18.41 87.86 8.23
N PHE A 17 19.25 88.27 9.18
CA PHE A 17 18.94 88.20 10.60
C PHE A 17 17.87 89.26 10.89
N THR A 18 16.65 88.83 11.21
CA THR A 18 15.68 89.70 11.88
C THR A 18 14.95 88.86 12.92
N ALA A 19 15.43 88.98 14.16
CA ALA A 19 14.75 88.47 15.32
C ALA A 19 13.41 89.19 15.46
N ILE A 20 12.33 88.48 15.14
CA ILE A 20 11.01 88.75 15.72
C ILE A 20 10.65 87.49 16.48
N LEU A 21 10.82 87.57 17.79
CA LEU A 21 10.30 86.63 18.77
C LEU A 21 8.78 86.58 18.64
N PHE A 22 8.28 85.64 17.84
CA PHE A 22 6.94 85.11 18.07
C PHE A 22 7.07 84.01 19.12
N LEU A 23 6.93 84.40 20.39
CA LEU A 23 6.40 83.50 21.41
C LEU A 23 4.96 83.17 20.97
N VAL A 24 4.82 82.20 20.07
CA VAL A 24 3.55 81.49 19.94
C VAL A 24 3.48 80.63 21.18
N THR A 25 2.88 81.17 22.24
CA THR A 25 2.28 80.34 23.27
C THR A 25 1.13 79.60 22.59
N ALA A 26 1.47 78.48 21.94
CA ALA A 26 0.48 77.51 21.50
C ALA A 26 -0.36 77.20 22.74
N GLN A 27 -1.68 77.40 22.65
CA GLN A 27 -2.57 76.99 23.73
C GLN A 27 -2.46 75.47 23.88
N ALA A 28 -1.64 75.08 24.84
CA ALA A 28 -1.44 73.72 25.28
C ALA A 28 -2.79 73.11 25.65
N ALA A 29 -3.13 71.98 25.03
CA ALA A 29 -4.05 71.04 25.66
C ALA A 29 -3.49 70.70 27.05
N GLU A 30 -4.36 70.60 28.06
CA GLU A 30 -4.01 70.52 29.48
C GLU A 30 -2.73 69.69 29.74
N GLY A 31 -1.65 70.35 30.18
CA GLY A 31 -0.35 69.74 30.53
C GLY A 31 0.69 69.59 29.42
N TRP A 32 0.36 69.67 28.13
CA TRP A 32 1.34 69.49 27.04
C TRP A 32 2.17 70.75 26.76
N ASN A 33 3.49 70.62 26.61
CA ASN A 33 4.38 71.74 26.30
C ASN A 33 5.37 71.37 25.19
N MET A 34 5.66 72.31 24.30
CA MET A 34 6.63 72.17 23.21
C MET A 34 7.77 73.16 23.44
N SER A 35 8.98 72.64 23.65
CA SER A 35 10.20 73.43 23.81
C SER A 35 11.32 72.80 22.98
N GLY A 36 12.07 73.61 22.23
CA GLY A 36 13.22 73.13 21.46
C GLY A 36 12.91 72.11 20.35
N GLY A 37 11.64 71.90 19.99
CA GLY A 37 11.22 70.87 19.02
C GLY A 37 10.76 69.55 19.65
N GLU A 38 10.78 69.44 20.98
CA GLU A 38 10.37 68.25 21.73
C GLU A 38 9.11 68.52 22.55
N TRP A 39 8.21 67.53 22.58
CA TRP A 39 6.99 67.59 23.40
C TRP A 39 7.26 66.96 24.77
N SER A 40 6.82 67.65 25.82
CA SER A 40 6.82 67.19 27.22
C SER A 40 5.44 67.36 27.85
N TYR A 41 5.22 66.72 29.00
CA TYR A 41 3.97 66.90 29.76
C TYR A 41 4.27 67.36 31.19
N TYR A 42 3.57 68.38 31.67
CA TYR A 42 3.68 68.93 33.01
C TYR A 42 2.46 68.59 33.87
N ASP A 43 2.68 68.25 35.14
CA ASP A 43 1.62 68.06 36.13
C ASP A 43 1.03 69.41 36.61
N GLN A 44 0.04 69.34 37.50
CA GLN A 44 -0.61 70.53 38.09
C GLN A 44 0.34 71.43 38.91
N ASN A 45 1.53 70.93 39.25
CA ASN A 45 2.57 71.66 39.99
C ASN A 45 3.69 72.16 39.06
N ASN A 46 3.49 72.15 37.73
CA ASN A 46 4.51 72.47 36.73
C ASN A 46 5.77 71.59 36.81
N ARG A 47 5.64 70.33 37.25
CA ARG A 47 6.72 69.33 37.20
C ARG A 47 6.59 68.45 35.96
N THR A 48 7.69 68.22 35.26
CA THR A 48 7.72 67.34 34.09
C THR A 48 7.36 65.91 34.51
N VAL A 49 6.45 65.30 33.76
CA VAL A 49 6.03 63.92 33.92
C VAL A 49 6.91 63.04 33.04
N THR A 50 7.43 61.96 33.63
CA THR A 50 8.35 61.01 32.98
C THR A 50 7.82 59.58 33.10
N LEU A 51 8.33 58.67 32.27
CA LEU A 51 8.08 57.22 32.31
C LEU A 51 6.59 56.84 32.38
N THR A 52 5.76 57.49 31.56
CA THR A 52 4.31 57.24 31.60
C THR A 52 3.62 57.59 30.28
N TRP A 53 2.43 57.02 30.10
CA TRP A 53 1.57 57.28 28.97
C TRP A 53 0.67 58.50 29.21
N LYS A 54 0.57 59.38 28.20
CA LYS A 54 -0.39 60.48 28.15
C LYS A 54 -1.17 60.47 26.85
N LYS A 55 -2.48 60.63 26.96
CA LYS A 55 -3.38 60.70 25.81
C LYS A 55 -3.49 62.14 25.33
N SER A 56 -3.43 62.35 24.02
CA SER A 56 -3.77 63.61 23.37
C SER A 56 -4.65 63.31 22.17
N LYS A 57 -5.87 63.85 22.18
CA LYS A 57 -6.96 63.50 21.23
C LYS A 57 -7.16 61.98 21.21
N ASP A 58 -6.97 61.34 20.06
CA ASP A 58 -7.18 59.90 19.85
C ASP A 58 -5.90 59.08 20.05
N TYR A 59 -4.75 59.72 20.27
CA TYR A 59 -3.44 59.04 20.30
C TYR A 59 -2.82 59.03 21.70
N TRP A 60 -2.09 57.96 21.97
CA TRP A 60 -1.28 57.80 23.18
C TRP A 60 0.19 58.08 22.86
N TYR A 61 0.86 58.78 23.77
CA TYR A 61 2.27 59.16 23.68
C TYR A 61 2.96 58.75 24.98
N TYR A 62 4.17 58.21 24.88
CA TYR A 62 4.97 57.82 26.03
C TYR A 62 6.03 58.87 26.34
N LEU A 63 6.11 59.31 27.59
CA LEU A 63 7.12 60.25 28.07
C LEU A 63 8.34 59.44 28.55
N SER A 64 9.51 59.74 27.99
CA SER A 64 10.80 59.13 28.31
C SER A 64 11.26 59.47 29.74
N GLU A 65 12.43 58.95 30.13
CA GLU A 65 13.10 59.33 31.38
C GLU A 65 13.46 60.82 31.40
N ASP A 66 13.81 61.38 30.24
CA ASP A 66 14.10 62.81 30.06
C ASP A 66 12.83 63.69 30.03
N GLY A 67 11.64 63.08 30.08
CA GLY A 67 10.35 63.77 30.08
C GLY A 67 9.92 64.30 28.72
N THR A 68 10.51 63.79 27.64
CA THR A 68 10.15 64.10 26.25
C THR A 68 9.44 62.90 25.61
N ILE A 69 8.64 63.11 24.57
CA ILE A 69 7.96 62.00 23.89
C ILE A 69 8.96 61.07 23.19
N LEU A 70 8.82 59.76 23.39
CA LEU A 70 9.51 58.77 22.55
C LEU A 70 8.94 58.80 21.14
N LYS A 71 9.81 58.57 20.15
CA LYS A 71 9.46 58.55 18.72
C LYS A 71 10.25 57.47 18.00
N HIS A 72 9.61 56.86 17.01
CA HIS A 72 10.21 55.94 16.03
C HIS A 72 11.05 54.84 16.68
N CYS A 73 10.49 54.15 17.67
CA CYS A 73 11.20 53.07 18.36
C CYS A 73 10.26 52.01 18.93
N VAL A 74 10.79 50.79 18.99
CA VAL A 74 10.29 49.73 19.85
C VAL A 74 10.93 49.94 21.22
N PHE A 75 10.13 49.89 22.29
CA PHE A 75 10.63 50.02 23.65
C PHE A 75 9.81 49.17 24.62
N ARG A 76 10.35 48.97 25.83
CA ARG A 76 9.67 48.26 26.91
C ARG A 76 9.16 49.24 27.96
N ASP A 77 7.87 49.14 28.28
CA ASP A 77 7.27 49.76 29.47
C ASP A 77 6.72 48.64 30.36
N LYS A 78 7.34 48.46 31.53
CA LYS A 78 7.08 47.36 32.46
C LYS A 78 7.20 46.00 31.75
N ASP A 79 6.14 45.19 31.78
CA ASP A 79 6.09 43.86 31.19
C ASP A 79 5.52 43.85 29.76
N SER A 80 5.48 44.98 29.07
CA SER A 80 4.91 45.08 27.73
C SER A 80 5.85 45.82 26.79
N VAL A 81 5.84 45.38 25.54
CA VAL A 81 6.60 45.99 24.44
C VAL A 81 5.63 46.88 23.68
N TYR A 82 6.08 48.06 23.26
CA TYR A 82 5.28 49.01 22.51
C TYR A 82 6.11 49.57 21.36
N TYR A 83 5.42 50.07 20.34
CA TYR A 83 6.03 50.85 19.28
C TYR A 83 5.32 52.19 19.14
N VAL A 84 6.12 53.23 18.99
CA VAL A 84 5.66 54.59 18.68
C VAL A 84 6.21 55.00 17.32
N ASP A 85 5.37 55.60 16.50
CA ASP A 85 5.74 56.04 15.15
C ASP A 85 6.63 57.28 15.14
N GLU A 86 6.93 57.81 13.95
CA GLU A 86 7.78 59.01 13.76
C GLU A 86 7.24 60.26 14.50
N GLU A 87 5.93 60.34 14.72
CA GLU A 87 5.29 61.41 15.47
C GLU A 87 5.16 61.11 16.98
N GLY A 88 5.52 59.90 17.41
CA GLY A 88 5.45 59.44 18.80
C GLY A 88 4.09 58.84 19.19
N ARG A 89 3.21 58.59 18.21
CA ARG A 89 1.90 57.98 18.45
C ARG A 89 2.06 56.48 18.64
N MET A 90 1.41 55.94 19.66
CA MET A 90 1.34 54.49 19.88
C MET A 90 0.65 53.79 18.71
N VAL A 91 1.32 52.79 18.17
CA VAL A 91 0.79 51.95 17.09
C VAL A 91 -0.05 50.80 17.66
N GLN A 92 -1.12 50.43 16.95
CA GLN A 92 -2.06 49.39 17.36
C GLN A 92 -2.56 48.60 16.14
N ASP A 93 -2.92 47.34 16.39
CA ASP A 93 -3.49 46.38 15.44
C ASP A 93 -2.75 46.29 14.09
N THR A 94 -1.42 46.23 14.13
CA THR A 94 -0.61 46.19 12.91
C THR A 94 0.76 45.57 13.10
N TRP A 95 1.33 45.14 11.98
CA TRP A 95 2.70 44.64 11.86
C TRP A 95 3.66 45.81 11.65
N ILE A 96 4.78 45.78 12.37
CA ILE A 96 5.87 46.74 12.22
C ILE A 96 7.16 45.98 12.01
N TYR A 97 7.87 46.30 10.94
CA TYR A 97 9.26 45.87 10.77
C TYR A 97 10.15 46.84 11.54
N ALA A 98 10.88 46.33 12.53
CA ALA A 98 11.80 47.13 13.31
C ALA A 98 13.21 46.98 12.71
N ASP A 99 13.75 48.07 12.16
CA ASP A 99 15.11 48.14 11.61
C ASP A 99 16.17 48.17 12.73
N ALA A 100 17.23 47.37 12.59
CA ALA A 100 18.39 47.38 13.48
C ALA A 100 18.99 48.79 13.59
N GLY A 101 19.21 49.26 14.83
CA GLY A 101 19.89 50.53 15.11
C GLY A 101 19.06 51.78 14.83
N LYS A 102 17.87 51.66 14.21
CA LYS A 102 16.94 52.77 14.00
C LYS A 102 15.78 52.69 15.00
N THR A 103 14.92 51.70 14.81
CA THR A 103 13.71 51.49 15.63
C THR A 103 13.91 50.36 16.64
N ALA A 104 14.70 49.33 16.31
CA ALA A 104 15.12 48.29 17.23
C ALA A 104 16.45 48.70 17.89
N LYS A 105 16.38 49.05 19.17
CA LYS A 105 17.50 49.48 20.02
C LYS A 105 17.40 48.78 21.38
N ASP A 106 18.37 48.96 22.26
CA ASP A 106 18.28 48.56 23.68
C ASP A 106 17.82 47.11 23.92
N GLY A 107 18.40 46.18 23.16
CA GLY A 107 18.13 44.74 23.28
C GLY A 107 16.97 44.22 22.43
N PHE A 108 16.33 45.07 21.62
CA PHE A 108 15.43 44.63 20.56
C PHE A 108 16.21 44.31 19.28
N GLU A 109 15.79 43.25 18.60
CA GLU A 109 16.40 42.79 17.36
C GLU A 109 15.64 43.26 16.12
N GLU A 110 16.33 43.26 14.98
CA GLU A 110 15.69 43.47 13.69
C GLU A 110 14.70 42.34 13.38
N GLY A 111 13.53 42.72 12.86
CA GLY A 111 12.50 41.78 12.43
C GLY A 111 11.08 42.33 12.55
N TRP A 112 10.11 41.46 12.32
CA TRP A 112 8.69 41.78 12.42
C TRP A 112 8.17 41.69 13.85
N TYR A 113 7.37 42.67 14.26
CA TYR A 113 6.66 42.72 15.54
C TYR A 113 5.18 42.98 15.26
N TYR A 114 4.28 42.40 16.05
CA TYR A 114 2.86 42.70 15.97
C TYR A 114 2.38 43.41 17.23
N PHE A 115 1.73 44.56 17.06
CA PHE A 115 1.14 45.32 18.14
C PHE A 115 -0.37 45.13 18.13
N GLY A 116 -0.93 44.58 19.20
CA GLY A 116 -2.36 44.27 19.31
C GLY A 116 -3.23 45.53 19.41
N ALA A 117 -4.55 45.32 19.54
CA ALA A 117 -5.53 46.40 19.67
C ALA A 117 -5.32 47.29 20.91
N ASP A 118 -4.61 46.81 21.94
CA ASP A 118 -4.24 47.60 23.12
C ASP A 118 -2.84 48.25 23.01
N GLY A 119 -2.21 48.17 21.83
CA GLY A 119 -0.88 48.68 21.55
C GLY A 119 0.26 47.83 22.08
N LYS A 120 -0.02 46.73 22.80
CA LYS A 120 1.02 45.85 23.33
C LYS A 120 1.52 44.90 22.24
N GLY A 121 2.84 44.76 22.19
CA GLY A 121 3.54 43.79 21.37
C GLY A 121 3.20 42.37 21.78
N TYR A 122 2.85 41.55 20.80
CA TYR A 122 2.69 40.12 20.98
C TYR A 122 4.06 39.50 21.21
N ARG A 123 4.16 38.69 22.26
CA ARG A 123 5.39 38.02 22.69
C ARG A 123 5.06 36.71 23.38
N ARG A 124 6.06 35.83 23.47
CA ARG A 124 5.97 34.61 24.28
C ARG A 124 5.73 35.00 25.74
N LYS A 125 4.77 34.34 26.38
CA LYS A 125 4.54 34.43 27.83
C LYS A 125 4.23 33.02 28.35
N ASN A 126 5.12 32.49 29.18
CA ASN A 126 4.99 31.13 29.72
C ASN A 126 4.81 30.10 28.59
N SER A 127 3.94 29.10 28.80
CA SER A 127 3.61 28.05 27.83
C SER A 127 2.71 28.51 26.67
N SER A 128 2.28 29.77 26.61
CA SER A 128 1.48 30.31 25.50
C SER A 128 2.39 31.05 24.51
N PHE A 129 2.82 30.33 23.48
CA PHE A 129 3.76 30.81 22.45
C PHE A 129 3.10 31.11 21.09
N LYS A 130 1.87 30.61 20.85
CA LYS A 130 1.14 30.84 19.59
C LYS A 130 0.21 32.05 19.68
N ARG A 131 0.14 32.84 18.59
CA ARG A 131 -0.78 33.96 18.43
C ARG A 131 -1.50 33.88 17.10
N ASN A 132 -2.82 34.04 17.10
CA ASN A 132 -3.60 34.11 15.88
C ASN A 132 -3.77 35.58 15.46
N ILE A 133 -3.40 35.88 14.22
CA ILE A 133 -3.47 37.22 13.61
C ILE A 133 -4.04 37.02 12.20
N GLY A 134 -5.19 37.63 11.92
CA GLY A 134 -5.79 37.56 10.58
C GLY A 134 -6.07 36.14 10.08
N GLY A 135 -6.36 35.18 10.97
CA GLY A 135 -6.61 33.77 10.63
C GLY A 135 -5.36 32.90 10.55
N ASN A 136 -4.16 33.50 10.55
CA ASN A 136 -2.88 32.80 10.55
C ASN A 136 -2.30 32.71 11.96
N THR A 137 -1.48 31.69 12.22
CA THR A 137 -0.85 31.50 13.53
C THR A 137 0.64 31.79 13.45
N TYR A 138 1.17 32.53 14.43
CA TYR A 138 2.56 32.99 14.51
C TYR A 138 3.16 32.65 15.87
N ILE A 139 4.49 32.54 15.92
CA ILE A 139 5.28 32.44 17.14
C ILE A 139 6.15 33.70 17.26
N PHE A 140 6.26 34.23 18.47
CA PHE A 140 7.10 35.38 18.79
C PHE A 140 8.05 35.01 19.91
N ASP A 141 9.25 35.60 19.95
CA ASP A 141 10.18 35.44 21.07
C ASP A 141 9.72 36.21 22.33
N GLU A 142 10.57 36.25 23.36
CA GLU A 142 10.28 36.95 24.61
C GLU A 142 10.27 38.48 24.49
N ASN A 143 10.93 39.00 23.45
CA ASN A 143 11.03 40.42 23.12
C ASN A 143 9.96 40.86 22.12
N GLY A 144 9.20 39.92 21.55
CA GLY A 144 8.11 40.16 20.61
C GLY A 144 8.52 40.13 19.14
N LYS A 145 9.75 39.73 18.82
CA LYS A 145 10.17 39.47 17.44
C LYS A 145 9.50 38.19 16.94
N MET A 146 8.92 38.26 15.75
CA MET A 146 8.29 37.14 15.07
C MET A 146 9.36 36.13 14.64
N MET A 147 9.09 34.85 14.90
CA MET A 147 10.01 33.75 14.63
C MET A 147 9.57 32.95 13.41
N SER A 148 10.53 32.37 12.69
CA SER A 148 10.34 31.43 11.58
C SER A 148 11.14 30.14 11.83
N GLY A 149 10.97 29.10 11.01
CA GLY A 149 11.72 27.85 11.10
C GLY A 149 11.05 26.77 11.96
N TRP A 150 11.85 25.86 12.50
CA TRP A 150 11.40 24.71 13.29
C TRP A 150 11.26 25.04 14.78
N PHE A 151 10.22 24.48 15.41
CA PHE A 151 10.02 24.58 16.86
C PHE A 151 9.64 23.25 17.48
N ASP A 152 10.07 23.03 18.72
CA ASP A 152 9.73 21.87 19.53
C ASP A 152 8.27 21.91 20.05
N GLU A 153 7.88 20.92 20.87
CA GLU A 153 6.53 20.80 21.46
C GLU A 153 6.14 22.03 22.31
N ASP A 154 7.11 22.69 22.93
CA ASP A 154 6.97 23.85 23.83
C ASP A 154 7.13 25.20 23.10
N GLY A 155 7.34 25.16 21.78
CA GLY A 155 7.50 26.33 20.94
C GLY A 155 8.87 27.01 21.06
N ASN A 156 9.89 26.31 21.55
CA ASN A 156 11.28 26.79 21.47
C ASN A 156 11.80 26.59 20.05
N PRO A 157 12.58 27.54 19.50
CA PRO A 157 13.23 27.35 18.21
C PRO A 157 14.22 26.19 18.28
N ILE A 158 14.28 25.39 17.22
CA ILE A 158 15.29 24.34 17.05
C ILE A 158 16.39 24.93 16.16
N GLU A 159 17.51 25.23 16.80
CA GLU A 159 18.71 25.80 16.16
C GLU A 159 19.80 24.72 16.14
N ASP A 160 20.69 24.79 15.13
CA ASP A 160 21.88 23.92 15.01
C ASP A 160 21.61 22.39 15.01
N SER A 161 20.45 21.96 14.51
CA SER A 161 20.14 20.54 14.29
C SER A 161 20.28 20.19 12.81
N ASP A 162 20.99 19.10 12.51
CA ASP A 162 21.07 18.52 11.17
C ASP A 162 19.77 17.78 10.79
N THR A 163 18.92 17.47 11.77
CA THR A 163 17.68 16.69 11.59
C THR A 163 16.48 17.31 12.32
N PRO A 164 16.18 18.59 12.07
CA PRO A 164 15.13 19.30 12.82
C PRO A 164 13.74 18.68 12.63
N PHE A 165 13.53 17.90 11.57
CA PHE A 165 12.29 17.14 11.37
C PHE A 165 12.05 16.02 12.39
N VAL A 166 13.07 15.56 13.14
CA VAL A 166 12.92 14.54 14.18
C VAL A 166 12.25 15.15 15.41
N GLU A 167 12.88 16.19 15.97
CA GLU A 167 12.45 16.89 17.19
C GLU A 167 11.31 17.88 16.94
N GLY A 168 11.30 18.53 15.78
CA GLY A 168 10.38 19.60 15.43
C GLY A 168 8.93 19.16 15.40
N VAL A 169 8.06 19.93 16.03
CA VAL A 169 6.62 19.71 16.09
C VAL A 169 5.87 20.73 15.24
N TYR A 170 6.40 21.94 15.15
CA TYR A 170 5.85 23.06 14.38
C TYR A 170 6.88 23.54 13.36
N TYR A 171 6.40 24.08 12.25
CA TYR A 171 7.22 24.79 11.29
C TYR A 171 6.53 26.10 10.87
N ALA A 172 7.25 27.22 10.98
CA ALA A 172 6.85 28.51 10.46
C ALA A 172 7.63 28.82 9.18
N LYS A 173 6.92 29.28 8.14
CA LYS A 173 7.53 29.79 6.91
C LYS A 173 8.34 31.07 7.18
N GLU A 174 9.07 31.54 6.17
CA GLU A 174 9.82 32.80 6.24
C GLU A 174 8.96 34.02 6.62
N ASP A 175 7.67 34.01 6.24
CA ASP A 175 6.69 35.03 6.64
C ASP A 175 6.17 34.87 8.08
N GLY A 176 6.73 33.91 8.85
CA GLY A 176 6.40 33.58 10.23
C GLY A 176 5.12 32.77 10.42
N ARG A 177 4.39 32.47 9.35
CA ARG A 177 3.15 31.72 9.44
C ARG A 177 3.42 30.24 9.72
N LEU A 178 2.86 29.74 10.81
CA LEU A 178 2.84 28.31 11.10
C LEU A 178 2.04 27.55 10.04
N LEU A 179 2.65 26.51 9.48
CA LEU A 179 1.96 25.53 8.65
C LEU A 179 0.79 24.92 9.43
N THR A 180 -0.42 25.03 8.86
CA THR A 180 -1.65 24.61 9.53
C THR A 180 -2.60 24.04 8.49
N GLY A 181 -2.87 22.74 8.54
CA GLY A 181 -3.63 22.05 7.49
C GLY A 181 -2.90 22.01 6.15
N GLU A 182 -1.57 22.12 6.16
CA GLU A 182 -0.73 22.27 4.96
C GLU A 182 0.37 21.20 4.94
N TRP A 183 0.80 20.85 3.74
CA TRP A 183 1.97 20.03 3.49
C TRP A 183 3.23 20.87 3.44
N LEU A 184 4.34 20.24 3.82
CA LEU A 184 5.70 20.71 3.64
C LEU A 184 6.46 19.67 2.81
N ASP A 185 7.06 20.11 1.70
CA ASP A 185 8.14 19.37 1.06
C ASP A 185 9.43 19.73 1.81
N TYR A 186 9.97 18.80 2.58
CA TYR A 186 11.16 19.05 3.39
C TYR A 186 12.38 19.37 2.51
N GLY A 187 12.43 18.82 1.29
CA GLY A 187 13.52 19.07 0.35
C GLY A 187 13.60 20.51 -0.16
N ASP A 188 12.52 21.30 -0.03
CA ASP A 188 12.50 22.71 -0.44
C ASP A 188 13.12 23.64 0.62
N ILE A 189 13.30 23.18 1.86
CA ILE A 189 13.86 24.02 2.95
C ILE A 189 15.38 24.04 2.90
N ASP A 190 16.00 22.92 2.53
CA ASP A 190 17.45 22.78 2.54
C ASP A 190 17.87 21.97 1.30
N GLU A 191 18.51 22.64 0.32
CA GLU A 191 18.89 22.12 -1.01
C GLU A 191 19.83 20.88 -0.99
N GLY A 192 20.02 20.23 0.17
CA GLY A 192 20.99 19.15 0.36
C GLY A 192 20.58 17.99 1.26
N ILE A 193 19.48 18.04 2.04
CA ILE A 193 19.13 16.92 2.92
C ILE A 193 18.27 15.90 2.15
N ARG A 194 18.93 15.12 1.30
CA ARG A 194 18.44 13.79 0.89
C ARG A 194 18.61 12.84 2.07
N GLY A 195 17.73 12.98 3.06
CA GLY A 195 17.69 12.15 4.26
C GLY A 195 18.88 12.29 5.20
N ALA A 196 18.62 12.14 6.49
CA ALA A 196 19.69 11.76 7.41
C ALA A 196 19.98 10.27 7.24
N ASP A 197 21.22 9.84 7.49
CA ASP A 197 21.54 8.41 7.67
C ASP A 197 20.90 7.91 8.97
N LEU A 198 19.60 7.72 8.89
CA LEU A 198 18.68 7.41 9.97
C LEU A 198 17.55 6.57 9.38
N ASP A 199 17.24 5.47 10.06
CA ASP A 199 16.15 4.59 9.67
C ASP A 199 14.83 4.99 10.30
N SER A 200 13.76 4.88 9.53
CA SER A 200 12.42 4.88 10.09
C SER A 200 12.09 3.51 10.67
N GLU A 201 11.70 3.46 11.94
CA GLU A 201 11.27 2.22 12.59
C GLU A 201 9.91 1.75 12.08
N VAL A 202 9.00 2.70 11.77
CA VAL A 202 7.65 2.39 11.29
C VAL A 202 7.63 2.03 9.80
N ALA A 203 8.47 2.68 8.98
CA ALA A 203 8.56 2.38 7.55
C ALA A 203 9.54 1.26 7.24
N GLY A 204 10.57 1.05 8.08
CA GLY A 204 11.65 0.10 7.82
C GLY A 204 12.51 0.52 6.64
N ARG A 205 12.80 1.83 6.52
CA ARG A 205 13.54 2.42 5.39
C ARG A 205 14.41 3.58 5.89
N ASN A 206 15.61 3.69 5.32
CA ASN A 206 16.51 4.81 5.58
C ASN A 206 15.99 6.10 4.92
N TYR A 207 16.06 7.25 5.60
CA TYR A 207 15.59 8.51 5.02
C TYR A 207 16.40 8.93 3.78
N MET A 208 17.65 8.45 3.61
CA MET A 208 18.45 8.71 2.41
C MET A 208 17.86 8.09 1.14
N ASP A 209 17.03 7.05 1.27
CA ASP A 209 16.36 6.37 0.15
C ASP A 209 15.08 7.09 -0.30
N TYR A 210 14.70 8.18 0.36
CA TYR A 210 13.53 8.97 -0.02
C TYR A 210 13.93 9.99 -1.08
N ASP A 211 13.29 9.91 -2.25
CA ASP A 211 13.41 10.95 -3.27
C ASP A 211 12.94 12.32 -2.75
N ARG A 212 11.89 12.32 -1.91
CA ARG A 212 11.30 13.48 -1.23
C ARG A 212 10.70 13.08 0.10
N MET A 213 10.77 13.99 1.07
CA MET A 213 10.21 13.81 2.41
C MET A 213 9.08 14.81 2.63
N TRP A 214 7.85 14.29 2.80
CA TRP A 214 6.66 15.12 2.97
C TRP A 214 6.16 15.10 4.40
N ILE A 215 5.89 16.27 4.97
CA ILE A 215 5.39 16.42 6.34
C ILE A 215 4.05 17.15 6.29
N PHE A 216 3.03 16.63 6.98
CA PHE A 216 1.73 17.30 7.06
C PHE A 216 1.51 17.89 8.45
N PHE A 217 1.15 19.17 8.51
CA PHE A 217 0.78 19.85 9.75
C PHE A 217 -0.74 19.92 9.88
N ASP A 218 -1.27 19.51 11.03
CA ASP A 218 -2.70 19.46 11.27
C ASP A 218 -3.33 20.84 11.57
N SER A 219 -4.63 20.85 11.91
CA SER A 219 -5.36 22.07 12.24
C SER A 219 -4.89 22.77 13.52
N HIS A 220 -4.04 22.13 14.32
CA HIS A 220 -3.37 22.71 15.50
C HIS A 220 -1.91 23.10 15.20
N SER A 221 -1.55 23.09 13.92
CA SER A 221 -0.20 23.32 13.40
C SER A 221 0.82 22.25 13.81
N LYS A 222 0.39 21.10 14.35
CA LYS A 222 1.32 20.04 14.75
C LYS A 222 1.58 19.09 13.60
N LYS A 223 2.83 18.66 13.41
CA LYS A 223 3.12 17.59 12.45
C LYS A 223 2.33 16.31 12.81
N VAL A 224 1.87 15.60 11.78
CA VAL A 224 1.20 14.31 11.94
C VAL A 224 2.26 13.22 11.93
N LYS A 225 2.32 12.42 13.00
CA LYS A 225 3.30 11.35 13.15
C LYS A 225 2.74 10.13 13.87
N SER A 226 3.41 9.00 13.73
CA SER A 226 3.20 7.78 14.50
C SER A 226 3.68 7.92 15.94
N ASN A 227 3.08 7.13 16.83
CA ASN A 227 3.47 7.04 18.23
C ASN A 227 3.94 5.61 18.50
N GLY A 228 5.26 5.43 18.66
CA GLY A 228 5.88 4.10 18.64
C GLY A 228 5.65 3.40 17.32
N ASP A 229 5.58 2.07 17.34
CA ASP A 229 5.51 1.22 16.14
C ASP A 229 4.14 1.24 15.44
N ARG A 230 3.16 1.99 15.98
CA ARG A 230 1.82 2.03 15.44
C ARG A 230 1.69 3.12 14.38
N LEU A 231 1.67 2.66 13.12
CA LEU A 231 1.42 3.49 11.94
C LEU A 231 0.21 4.42 12.10
N ARG A 232 0.46 5.73 12.01
CA ARG A 232 -0.54 6.79 11.94
C ARG A 232 -0.98 6.98 10.50
N GLN A 233 -2.29 6.84 10.27
CA GLN A 233 -2.90 7.19 8.99
C GLN A 233 -3.77 8.45 9.13
N LYS A 234 -3.79 9.29 8.10
CA LYS A 234 -4.65 10.48 8.05
C LYS A 234 -5.27 10.66 6.67
N THR A 235 -6.55 11.06 6.66
CA THR A 235 -7.22 11.50 5.44
C THR A 235 -6.99 12.99 5.24
N ILE A 236 -6.44 13.35 4.08
CA ILE A 236 -6.10 14.72 3.69
C ILE A 236 -6.67 14.89 2.28
N ASN A 237 -7.55 15.88 2.09
CA ASN A 237 -8.22 16.16 0.81
C ASN A 237 -8.86 14.92 0.13
N GLY A 238 -9.43 14.01 0.94
CA GLY A 238 -10.11 12.80 0.46
C GLY A 238 -9.21 11.57 0.27
N ALA A 239 -7.89 11.76 0.13
CA ALA A 239 -6.91 10.67 0.06
C ALA A 239 -6.40 10.28 1.45
N LYS A 240 -5.92 9.05 1.64
CA LYS A 240 -5.39 8.58 2.92
C LYS A 240 -3.87 8.35 2.80
N TYR A 241 -3.13 8.83 3.79
CA TYR A 241 -1.66 8.77 3.85
C TYR A 241 -1.21 8.13 5.15
N GLY A 242 -0.05 7.48 5.14
CA GLY A 242 0.64 6.95 6.31
C GLY A 242 1.81 7.86 6.69
N PHE A 243 2.07 8.02 7.98
CA PHE A 243 3.17 8.82 8.50
C PHE A 243 3.99 8.01 9.49
N ASP A 244 5.30 8.10 9.43
CA ASP A 244 6.19 7.45 10.39
C ASP A 244 6.29 8.21 11.72
N GLU A 245 7.17 7.75 12.61
CA GLU A 245 7.40 8.32 13.95
C GLU A 245 7.98 9.73 13.95
N ASN A 246 8.65 10.15 12.87
CA ASN A 246 9.19 11.49 12.70
C ASN A 246 8.23 12.41 11.95
N GLY A 247 7.13 11.87 11.41
CA GLY A 247 6.09 12.59 10.71
C GLY A 247 6.35 12.73 9.21
N ILE A 248 7.27 11.93 8.67
CA ILE A 248 7.47 11.81 7.24
C ILE A 248 6.40 10.88 6.69
N MET A 249 5.78 11.29 5.59
CA MET A 249 4.82 10.46 4.87
C MET A 249 5.53 9.23 4.30
N ILE A 250 4.96 8.06 4.52
CA ILE A 250 5.49 6.77 4.03
C ILE A 250 5.05 6.55 2.57
N PRO A 251 5.98 6.47 1.61
CA PRO A 251 5.73 5.93 0.29
C PRO A 251 5.98 4.41 0.28
N TRP A 252 5.36 3.71 -0.67
CA TRP A 252 5.50 2.27 -0.90
C TRP A 252 4.95 1.40 0.23
N TRP A 253 5.69 0.39 0.66
CA TRP A 253 5.27 -0.59 1.64
C TRP A 253 5.33 -0.06 3.06
N SER A 254 4.33 -0.39 3.87
CA SER A 254 4.46 -0.34 5.33
C SER A 254 5.26 -1.54 5.83
N LYS A 255 6.11 -1.35 6.86
CA LYS A 255 6.77 -2.45 7.57
C LYS A 255 5.76 -3.42 8.18
N VAL A 256 6.13 -4.70 8.21
CA VAL A 256 5.39 -5.74 8.91
C VAL A 256 6.26 -6.29 10.04
N ALA A 257 5.68 -6.44 11.24
CA ALA A 257 6.47 -6.68 12.45
C ALA A 257 7.24 -8.00 12.44
N SER A 258 6.72 -9.03 11.77
CA SER A 258 7.35 -10.35 11.67
C SER A 258 6.89 -11.11 10.44
N ILE A 259 7.85 -11.77 9.78
CA ILE A 259 7.63 -12.82 8.79
C ILE A 259 8.10 -14.14 9.38
N SER A 260 7.23 -15.15 9.34
CA SER A 260 7.55 -16.53 9.65
C SER A 260 8.03 -17.22 8.39
N ASN A 261 9.29 -17.64 8.40
CA ASN A 261 9.89 -18.48 7.37
C ASN A 261 9.96 -19.96 7.82
N ALA A 262 9.07 -20.36 8.74
CA ALA A 262 9.01 -21.74 9.21
C ALA A 262 8.73 -22.71 8.05
N ASP A 263 7.92 -22.28 7.09
CA ASP A 263 7.79 -22.87 5.78
C ASP A 263 8.49 -21.95 4.77
N LYS A 264 9.58 -22.43 4.17
CA LYS A 264 10.33 -21.65 3.17
C LYS A 264 9.54 -21.45 1.88
N SER A 265 8.61 -22.35 1.58
CA SER A 265 7.76 -22.27 0.39
C SER A 265 6.54 -21.35 0.60
N ASN A 266 6.29 -20.93 1.85
CA ASN A 266 5.22 -20.01 2.20
C ASN A 266 5.65 -19.05 3.32
N PRO A 267 6.54 -18.08 3.03
CA PRO A 267 6.76 -16.98 3.96
C PRO A 267 5.42 -16.35 4.31
N SER A 268 5.16 -16.17 5.59
CA SER A 268 3.85 -15.74 6.07
C SER A 268 3.98 -14.67 7.15
N SER A 269 2.98 -13.81 7.23
CA SER A 269 2.89 -12.84 8.31
C SER A 269 1.60 -13.00 9.09
N ASP A 270 1.48 -12.33 10.24
CA ASP A 270 0.23 -12.16 10.98
C ASP A 270 -0.46 -10.81 10.73
N VAL A 271 0.23 -9.84 10.12
CA VAL A 271 -0.36 -8.53 9.77
C VAL A 271 -0.25 -8.26 8.27
N SER A 272 -1.32 -7.75 7.65
CA SER A 272 -1.25 -7.33 6.25
C SER A 272 -0.42 -6.06 6.10
N ALA A 273 0.55 -6.11 5.18
CA ALA A 273 1.21 -4.93 4.66
C ALA A 273 0.19 -4.00 3.97
N ARG A 274 0.56 -2.73 3.87
CA ARG A 274 -0.16 -1.71 3.10
C ARG A 274 0.77 -1.13 2.07
N TYR A 275 0.17 -0.68 0.96
CA TYR A 275 0.90 -0.04 -0.11
C TYR A 275 0.39 1.39 -0.33
N TYR A 276 1.28 2.35 -0.11
CA TYR A 276 1.11 3.76 -0.39
C TYR A 276 1.76 4.03 -1.74
N SER A 277 0.98 4.42 -2.75
CA SER A 277 1.49 4.63 -4.10
C SER A 277 2.48 5.79 -4.13
N GLY A 278 3.78 5.49 -4.10
CA GLY A 278 4.84 6.51 -4.19
C GLY A 278 4.74 7.30 -5.50
N TYR A 279 4.31 6.65 -6.58
CA TYR A 279 4.04 7.28 -7.87
C TYR A 279 2.90 8.30 -7.84
N ASP A 280 1.94 8.15 -6.93
CA ASP A 280 0.78 9.02 -6.78
C ASP A 280 0.85 9.80 -5.45
N GLY A 281 2.03 10.30 -5.12
CA GLY A 281 2.24 11.17 -3.96
C GLY A 281 1.98 10.50 -2.60
N GLY A 282 2.08 9.18 -2.49
CA GLY A 282 1.97 8.42 -1.24
C GLY A 282 0.54 8.07 -0.81
N VAL A 283 -0.43 8.09 -1.74
CA VAL A 283 -1.82 7.72 -1.43
C VAL A 283 -1.93 6.22 -1.15
N LEU A 284 -2.59 5.85 -0.04
CA LEU A 284 -2.91 4.45 0.28
C LEU A 284 -3.83 3.86 -0.79
N LEU A 285 -3.35 2.85 -1.51
CA LEU A 285 -4.19 2.08 -2.43
C LEU A 285 -5.20 1.24 -1.65
N LYS A 286 -6.44 1.21 -2.14
CA LYS A 286 -7.54 0.44 -1.55
C LYS A 286 -8.33 -0.22 -2.67
N ASP A 287 -8.74 -1.46 -2.43
CA ASP A 287 -9.52 -2.26 -3.38
C ASP A 287 -8.94 -2.19 -4.81
N SER A 288 -7.63 -2.38 -4.93
CA SER A 288 -6.89 -2.16 -6.18
C SER A 288 -5.84 -3.23 -6.40
N TRP A 289 -5.70 -3.65 -7.66
CA TRP A 289 -4.55 -4.40 -8.16
C TRP A 289 -3.34 -3.48 -8.32
N PHE A 290 -2.15 -3.99 -8.03
CA PHE A 290 -0.89 -3.32 -8.34
C PHE A 290 0.23 -4.35 -8.57
N TRP A 291 1.20 -3.98 -9.40
CA TRP A 291 2.36 -4.80 -9.78
C TRP A 291 3.62 -4.21 -9.15
N MET A 292 4.25 -4.95 -8.24
CA MET A 292 5.35 -4.42 -7.42
C MET A 292 6.15 -5.55 -6.77
N TYR A 293 7.46 -5.34 -6.59
CA TYR A 293 8.30 -6.21 -5.78
C TYR A 293 8.07 -5.94 -4.29
N PRO A 294 8.17 -6.96 -3.42
CA PRO A 294 7.97 -6.79 -1.97
C PRO A 294 9.04 -5.86 -1.36
N SER A 295 8.77 -5.30 -0.17
CA SER A 295 9.83 -4.66 0.61
C SER A 295 10.82 -5.71 1.12
N GLU A 296 12.06 -5.33 1.41
CA GLU A 296 13.09 -6.21 1.99
C GLU A 296 12.61 -7.02 3.21
N ASN A 297 11.75 -6.40 4.04
CA ASN A 297 11.16 -7.03 5.22
C ASN A 297 10.11 -8.12 4.91
N LEU A 298 9.48 -8.08 3.73
CA LEU A 298 8.46 -9.04 3.29
C LEU A 298 9.11 -10.24 2.60
N ASP A 299 10.01 -9.98 1.66
CA ASP A 299 10.84 -10.97 0.99
C ASP A 299 12.15 -10.30 0.56
N THR A 300 13.26 -10.80 1.08
CA THR A 300 14.58 -10.21 0.87
C THR A 300 15.13 -10.55 -0.51
N GLU A 301 14.86 -11.75 -1.03
CA GLU A 301 15.37 -12.21 -2.33
C GLU A 301 14.71 -11.43 -3.45
N ASP A 302 13.37 -11.48 -3.53
CA ASP A 302 12.58 -10.72 -4.50
C ASP A 302 12.84 -9.20 -4.41
N TYR A 303 13.12 -8.66 -3.22
CA TYR A 303 13.45 -7.25 -3.06
C TYR A 303 14.76 -6.88 -3.78
N TYR A 304 15.81 -7.68 -3.61
CA TYR A 304 17.11 -7.41 -4.25
C TYR A 304 17.09 -7.71 -5.75
N ASP A 305 16.36 -8.76 -6.14
CA ASP A 305 16.18 -9.12 -7.56
C ASP A 305 15.15 -8.23 -8.26
N GLN A 306 14.42 -7.40 -7.49
CA GLN A 306 13.31 -6.56 -7.96
C GLN A 306 12.23 -7.39 -8.68
N GLU A 307 12.04 -8.63 -8.21
CA GLU A 307 11.04 -9.54 -8.74
C GLU A 307 9.66 -9.06 -8.33
N CYS A 308 8.89 -8.63 -9.33
CA CYS A 308 7.57 -8.08 -9.11
C CYS A 308 6.52 -9.18 -9.12
N SER A 309 5.47 -9.01 -8.31
CA SER A 309 4.28 -9.86 -8.35
C SER A 309 3.03 -9.00 -8.43
N TRP A 310 1.91 -9.64 -8.77
CA TRP A 310 0.59 -9.03 -8.61
C TRP A 310 0.15 -9.06 -7.15
N TRP A 311 -0.38 -7.94 -6.68
CA TRP A 311 -0.95 -7.79 -5.34
C TRP A 311 -2.33 -7.18 -5.45
N HIS A 312 -3.17 -7.40 -4.45
CA HIS A 312 -4.45 -6.69 -4.35
C HIS A 312 -4.73 -6.24 -2.91
N THR A 313 -5.09 -4.97 -2.74
CA THR A 313 -5.48 -4.42 -1.44
C THR A 313 -6.97 -4.61 -1.15
N ASP A 314 -7.35 -4.73 0.11
CA ASP A 314 -8.75 -4.68 0.55
C ASP A 314 -9.26 -3.23 0.62
N GLU A 315 -10.54 -3.04 0.96
CA GLU A 315 -11.16 -1.72 1.14
C GLU A 315 -10.49 -0.85 2.23
N ARG A 316 -9.69 -1.47 3.12
CA ARG A 316 -8.94 -0.82 4.19
C ARG A 316 -7.47 -0.58 3.82
N GLY A 317 -7.06 -1.00 2.63
CA GLY A 317 -5.72 -0.85 2.04
C GLY A 317 -4.71 -1.90 2.47
N GLY A 318 -5.13 -2.96 3.17
CA GLY A 318 -4.25 -4.09 3.50
C GLY A 318 -4.21 -5.10 2.36
N VAL A 319 -3.05 -5.66 2.02
CA VAL A 319 -2.97 -6.71 0.99
C VAL A 319 -3.70 -7.98 1.42
N TYR A 320 -4.41 -8.59 0.47
CA TYR A 320 -4.90 -9.96 0.62
C TYR A 320 -3.72 -10.92 0.69
N ARG A 321 -3.82 -11.90 1.58
CA ARG A 321 -2.78 -12.88 1.85
C ARG A 321 -3.39 -14.14 2.44
N ASN A 322 -2.70 -15.25 2.24
CA ASN A 322 -3.01 -16.57 2.76
C ASN A 322 -4.47 -16.96 2.47
N ARG A 323 -4.94 -16.77 1.23
CA ARG A 323 -6.35 -17.02 0.87
C ARG A 323 -6.62 -17.09 -0.61
N ILE A 324 -7.74 -17.72 -0.95
CA ILE A 324 -8.40 -17.56 -2.23
C ILE A 324 -9.49 -16.48 -2.11
N ARG A 325 -9.43 -15.43 -2.94
CA ARG A 325 -10.37 -14.30 -2.90
C ARG A 325 -11.04 -14.09 -4.24
N LYS A 326 -12.35 -13.80 -4.22
CA LYS A 326 -13.10 -13.39 -5.39
C LYS A 326 -13.03 -11.87 -5.56
N ILE A 327 -12.54 -11.41 -6.71
CA ILE A 327 -12.36 -10.01 -7.09
C ILE A 327 -13.00 -9.84 -8.48
N ASN A 328 -13.94 -8.91 -8.63
CA ASN A 328 -14.62 -8.61 -9.90
C ASN A 328 -15.17 -9.85 -10.64
N GLY A 329 -15.70 -10.82 -9.90
CA GLY A 329 -16.32 -12.02 -10.49
C GLY A 329 -15.38 -13.22 -10.68
N ARG A 330 -14.05 -13.02 -10.59
CA ARG A 330 -13.02 -14.04 -10.74
C ARG A 330 -12.34 -14.34 -9.41
N SER A 331 -11.78 -15.54 -9.23
CA SER A 331 -11.09 -15.94 -7.99
C SER A 331 -9.59 -15.98 -8.19
N TYR A 332 -8.82 -15.55 -7.20
CA TYR A 332 -7.35 -15.46 -7.23
C TYR A 332 -6.78 -16.01 -5.92
N ALA A 333 -5.63 -16.69 -5.99
CA ALA A 333 -4.89 -17.16 -4.83
C ALA A 333 -3.84 -16.14 -4.42
N PHE A 334 -3.66 -15.98 -3.11
CA PHE A 334 -2.60 -15.15 -2.52
C PHE A 334 -1.83 -15.96 -1.48
N ASP A 335 -0.50 -15.94 -1.57
CA ASP A 335 0.40 -16.61 -0.62
C ASP A 335 0.44 -15.92 0.76
N GLY A 336 1.27 -16.44 1.67
CA GLY A 336 1.34 -16.00 3.06
C GLY A 336 1.68 -14.52 3.26
N ILE A 337 2.40 -13.89 2.34
CA ILE A 337 2.73 -12.44 2.38
C ILE A 337 1.77 -11.60 1.54
N GLY A 338 1.20 -12.18 0.47
CA GLY A 338 0.15 -11.57 -0.35
C GLY A 338 0.44 -11.47 -1.84
N ARG A 339 1.48 -12.16 -2.35
CA ARG A 339 1.71 -12.27 -3.80
C ARG A 339 0.62 -13.14 -4.40
N MET A 340 0.07 -12.72 -5.53
CA MET A 340 -0.88 -13.51 -6.30
C MET A 340 -0.16 -14.72 -6.91
N GLN A 341 -0.79 -15.89 -6.86
CA GLN A 341 -0.19 -17.14 -7.34
C GLN A 341 -0.94 -17.71 -8.55
N THR A 342 -0.18 -18.27 -9.49
CA THR A 342 -0.64 -18.92 -10.72
C THR A 342 -0.23 -20.40 -10.77
N GLY A 343 -0.68 -21.14 -11.80
CA GLY A 343 -0.35 -22.55 -11.96
C GLY A 343 -1.13 -23.46 -11.03
N PHE A 344 -0.53 -24.58 -10.65
CA PHE A 344 -1.11 -25.50 -9.68
C PHE A 344 -0.86 -24.98 -8.26
N VAL A 345 -1.95 -24.80 -7.50
CA VAL A 345 -1.86 -24.22 -6.16
C VAL A 345 -2.58 -25.12 -5.16
N LEU A 346 -1.88 -25.47 -4.08
CA LEU A 346 -2.39 -26.23 -2.96
C LEU A 346 -2.84 -25.28 -1.84
N PHE A 347 -4.04 -25.53 -1.31
CA PHE A 347 -4.55 -24.86 -0.12
C PHE A 347 -5.09 -25.88 0.89
N ASP A 348 -4.82 -25.66 2.18
CA ASP A 348 -5.67 -26.22 3.23
C ASP A 348 -6.92 -25.34 3.38
N GLY A 349 -8.05 -25.88 2.92
CA GLY A 349 -9.28 -25.13 2.80
C GLY A 349 -9.17 -23.98 1.79
N LYS A 350 -9.56 -22.76 2.21
CA LYS A 350 -9.50 -21.54 1.37
C LYS A 350 -8.67 -20.42 2.00
N SER A 351 -8.00 -20.70 3.11
CA SER A 351 -7.40 -19.69 3.99
C SER A 351 -5.98 -20.03 4.44
N GLU A 352 -5.40 -21.09 3.90
CA GLU A 352 -4.03 -21.49 4.19
C GLU A 352 -3.37 -21.97 2.89
N PHE A 353 -2.53 -21.12 2.32
CA PHE A 353 -1.69 -21.46 1.18
C PHE A 353 -0.66 -22.50 1.64
N VAL A 354 -0.47 -23.54 0.82
CA VAL A 354 0.45 -24.63 1.14
C VAL A 354 1.62 -24.60 0.17
N ALA A 355 1.36 -24.64 -1.13
CA ALA A 355 2.41 -24.64 -2.15
C ALA A 355 1.87 -24.13 -3.50
N ARG A 356 2.80 -23.71 -4.35
CA ARG A 356 2.60 -23.45 -5.78
C ARG A 356 3.55 -24.34 -6.57
N TYR A 357 3.09 -24.78 -7.74
CA TYR A 357 3.89 -25.46 -8.74
C TYR A 357 3.64 -24.89 -10.13
N GLU A 358 4.69 -24.84 -10.95
CA GLU A 358 4.52 -24.61 -12.39
C GLU A 358 3.83 -25.83 -13.01
N VAL A 359 3.18 -25.63 -14.16
CA VAL A 359 2.37 -26.70 -14.76
C VAL A 359 3.24 -27.74 -15.45
N ASP A 360 4.38 -27.32 -15.98
CA ASP A 360 5.38 -28.10 -16.71
C ASP A 360 6.46 -28.72 -15.80
N ASP A 361 6.38 -28.52 -14.49
CA ASP A 361 7.18 -29.22 -13.48
C ASP A 361 6.77 -30.69 -13.27
N TRP A 362 5.60 -31.08 -13.80
CA TRP A 362 4.96 -32.36 -13.50
C TRP A 362 4.54 -33.08 -14.77
N SER A 363 4.66 -34.41 -14.75
CA SER A 363 4.13 -35.29 -15.78
C SER A 363 2.72 -35.77 -15.42
N SER A 364 1.99 -36.34 -16.38
CA SER A 364 0.69 -36.96 -16.12
C SER A 364 0.77 -38.12 -15.10
N GLU A 365 1.87 -38.89 -15.11
CA GLU A 365 2.12 -39.99 -14.18
C GLU A 365 2.20 -39.51 -12.73
N ASP A 366 2.80 -38.34 -12.47
CA ASP A 366 2.90 -37.78 -11.12
C ASP A 366 1.52 -37.53 -10.48
N PHE A 367 0.54 -37.14 -11.28
CA PHE A 367 -0.84 -36.98 -10.82
C PHE A 367 -1.51 -38.32 -10.51
N ILE A 368 -1.18 -39.37 -11.26
CA ILE A 368 -1.75 -40.72 -11.13
C ILE A 368 -1.17 -41.42 -9.90
N GLU A 369 0.16 -41.37 -9.73
CA GLU A 369 0.86 -41.94 -8.57
C GLU A 369 0.66 -41.10 -7.30
N GLY A 370 0.26 -39.84 -7.44
CA GLY A 370 0.09 -38.91 -6.34
C GLY A 370 1.41 -38.42 -5.76
N ALA A 371 2.42 -38.24 -6.62
CA ALA A 371 3.77 -37.80 -6.28
C ALA A 371 3.86 -36.30 -5.95
N ILE A 372 2.82 -35.52 -6.30
CA ILE A 372 2.74 -34.09 -6.02
C ILE A 372 2.80 -33.84 -4.51
N TYR A 373 3.84 -33.14 -4.07
CA TYR A 373 4.08 -32.92 -2.65
C TYR A 373 2.94 -32.16 -1.97
N GLY A 374 2.44 -32.67 -0.84
CA GLY A 374 1.40 -32.03 -0.03
C GLY A 374 -0.04 -32.23 -0.52
N ILE A 375 -0.23 -32.87 -1.68
CA ILE A 375 -1.55 -33.11 -2.26
C ILE A 375 -2.41 -34.05 -1.41
N GLU A 376 -1.79 -34.90 -0.58
CA GLU A 376 -2.50 -35.86 0.27
C GLU A 376 -3.26 -35.20 1.42
N LYS A 377 -2.91 -33.94 1.75
CA LYS A 377 -3.52 -33.17 2.85
C LYS A 377 -4.26 -31.93 2.37
N SER A 378 -3.94 -31.45 1.18
CA SER A 378 -4.38 -30.14 0.68
C SER A 378 -5.27 -30.26 -0.53
N ASP A 379 -6.13 -29.27 -0.75
CA ASP A 379 -6.95 -29.23 -1.95
C ASP A 379 -6.16 -28.59 -3.11
N LEU A 380 -6.09 -29.29 -4.23
CA LEU A 380 -5.55 -28.77 -5.49
C LEU A 380 -6.53 -27.87 -6.24
N TYR A 381 -6.00 -26.76 -6.74
CA TYR A 381 -6.64 -25.78 -7.62
C TYR A 381 -5.72 -25.47 -8.80
N LEU A 382 -6.29 -25.01 -9.91
CA LEU A 382 -5.54 -24.43 -11.02
C LEU A 382 -5.89 -22.95 -11.16
N PHE A 383 -4.88 -22.10 -11.19
CA PHE A 383 -4.98 -20.69 -11.53
C PHE A 383 -4.28 -20.49 -12.87
N SER A 384 -4.86 -19.65 -13.74
CA SER A 384 -4.34 -19.47 -15.09
C SER A 384 -2.82 -19.16 -15.06
N PRO A 385 -1.99 -19.93 -15.79
CA PRO A 385 -0.54 -19.72 -15.84
C PRO A 385 -0.12 -18.41 -16.52
N ASP A 386 -1.01 -17.77 -17.29
CA ASP A 386 -0.73 -16.50 -17.97
C ASP A 386 -0.75 -15.32 -16.98
N GLU A 387 0.25 -15.24 -16.11
CA GLU A 387 0.31 -14.28 -14.99
C GLU A 387 0.15 -12.82 -15.42
N LEU A 388 0.61 -12.46 -16.61
CA LEU A 388 0.56 -11.09 -17.10
C LEU A 388 -0.85 -10.67 -17.53
N ASN A 389 -1.68 -11.61 -17.99
CA ASN A 389 -3.00 -11.29 -18.54
C ASN A 389 -4.17 -11.87 -17.72
N ASP A 390 -3.98 -13.00 -17.06
CA ASP A 390 -5.01 -13.69 -16.28
C ASP A 390 -4.39 -14.63 -15.23
N GLY A 391 -4.50 -14.28 -13.94
CA GLY A 391 -4.16 -15.17 -12.82
C GLY A 391 -5.37 -15.85 -12.18
N SER A 392 -6.53 -15.88 -12.86
CA SER A 392 -7.77 -16.34 -12.24
C SER A 392 -7.92 -17.86 -12.19
N MET A 393 -8.67 -18.32 -11.18
CA MET A 393 -8.98 -19.71 -10.91
C MET A 393 -9.76 -20.34 -12.07
N GLN A 394 -9.26 -21.47 -12.55
CA GLN A 394 -9.89 -22.26 -13.60
C GLN A 394 -10.97 -23.16 -13.01
N ILE A 395 -12.11 -23.24 -13.70
CA ILE A 395 -13.24 -24.09 -13.34
C ILE A 395 -13.83 -24.70 -14.61
N GLY A 396 -14.32 -25.94 -14.53
CA GLY A 396 -14.82 -26.66 -15.69
C GLY A 396 -14.35 -28.10 -15.69
N LYS A 397 -14.69 -28.84 -16.73
CA LYS A 397 -14.39 -30.28 -16.84
C LYS A 397 -13.47 -30.62 -18.01
N ASP A 398 -12.98 -29.60 -18.69
CA ASP A 398 -12.25 -29.74 -19.94
C ASP A 398 -11.30 -28.56 -20.09
N ILE A 399 -10.30 -28.52 -19.22
CA ILE A 399 -9.26 -27.48 -19.21
C ILE A 399 -7.98 -28.13 -19.71
N ALA A 400 -7.53 -27.75 -20.91
CA ALA A 400 -6.27 -28.23 -21.45
C ALA A 400 -5.11 -27.57 -20.69
N VAL A 401 -4.15 -28.38 -20.25
CA VAL A 401 -2.93 -27.96 -19.56
C VAL A 401 -1.75 -28.67 -20.24
N GLU A 402 -0.71 -27.92 -20.55
CA GLU A 402 0.55 -28.45 -21.07
C GLU A 402 1.44 -28.81 -19.86
N LEU A 403 1.56 -30.11 -19.62
CA LEU A 403 2.45 -30.74 -18.63
C LEU A 403 3.81 -31.03 -19.28
N GLU A 404 4.76 -31.57 -18.52
CA GLU A 404 6.10 -31.95 -19.04
C GLU A 404 6.00 -32.94 -20.22
N ASP A 405 5.07 -33.89 -20.14
CA ASP A 405 4.90 -35.01 -21.06
C ASP A 405 3.80 -34.82 -22.11
N GLY A 406 3.17 -33.64 -22.16
CA GLY A 406 2.21 -33.30 -23.21
C GLY A 406 1.00 -32.51 -22.75
N VAL A 407 -0.01 -32.42 -23.62
CA VAL A 407 -1.26 -31.69 -23.32
C VAL A 407 -2.29 -32.66 -22.77
N PHE A 408 -2.73 -32.40 -21.55
CA PHE A 408 -3.75 -33.20 -20.86
C PHE A 408 -4.94 -32.36 -20.47
N HIS A 409 -6.09 -33.01 -20.25
CA HIS A 409 -7.30 -32.31 -19.85
C HIS A 409 -7.57 -32.49 -18.37
N PHE A 410 -7.90 -31.38 -17.71
CA PHE A 410 -8.20 -31.33 -16.30
C PHE A 410 -9.65 -30.92 -16.02
N GLY A 411 -10.14 -31.32 -14.85
CA GLY A 411 -11.44 -30.99 -14.33
C GLY A 411 -11.39 -30.42 -12.91
N PHE A 412 -12.03 -29.27 -12.74
CA PHE A 412 -12.17 -28.52 -11.51
C PHE A 412 -13.64 -28.16 -11.24
N ALA A 413 -14.09 -28.45 -10.02
CA ALA A 413 -15.45 -28.15 -9.57
C ALA A 413 -15.72 -26.64 -9.56
N SER A 414 -17.01 -26.26 -9.47
CA SER A 414 -17.43 -24.85 -9.40
C SER A 414 -16.83 -24.05 -8.24
N ASN A 415 -16.34 -24.73 -7.19
CA ASN A 415 -15.67 -24.10 -6.07
C ASN A 415 -14.14 -23.97 -6.25
N GLY A 416 -13.61 -24.45 -7.39
CA GLY A 416 -12.21 -24.46 -7.78
C GLY A 416 -11.46 -25.77 -7.53
N LYS A 417 -11.99 -26.67 -6.71
CA LYS A 417 -11.25 -27.88 -6.31
C LYS A 417 -11.16 -28.86 -7.48
N ALA A 418 -9.98 -29.44 -7.68
CA ALA A 418 -9.76 -30.53 -8.62
C ALA A 418 -10.74 -31.69 -8.37
N PHE A 419 -11.27 -32.30 -9.43
CA PHE A 419 -12.01 -33.56 -9.31
C PHE A 419 -11.04 -34.68 -8.92
N GLY A 420 -11.43 -35.54 -7.98
CA GLY A 420 -10.53 -36.59 -7.50
C GLY A 420 -9.36 -36.06 -6.66
N ASN A 421 -9.58 -34.93 -5.98
CA ASN A 421 -8.58 -34.30 -5.13
C ASN A 421 -8.04 -35.25 -4.05
N ARG A 422 -6.81 -35.02 -3.60
CA ARG A 422 -6.13 -35.78 -2.55
C ARG A 422 -5.94 -37.26 -2.90
N ASN A 423 -5.44 -37.52 -4.11
CA ASN A 423 -5.13 -38.85 -4.62
C ASN A 423 -6.35 -39.79 -4.66
N GLN A 424 -7.53 -39.24 -4.94
CA GLN A 424 -8.78 -40.01 -5.01
C GLN A 424 -9.26 -40.12 -6.45
N LEU A 425 -9.68 -41.31 -6.86
CA LEU A 425 -10.37 -41.45 -8.13
C LEU A 425 -11.82 -40.93 -8.01
N GLN A 426 -12.23 -40.03 -8.91
CA GLN A 426 -13.59 -39.52 -8.96
C GLN A 426 -14.20 -39.67 -10.35
N LYS A 427 -15.41 -40.26 -10.42
CA LYS A 427 -16.23 -40.24 -11.63
C LYS A 427 -17.07 -38.96 -11.70
N LYS A 428 -17.02 -38.25 -12.83
CA LYS A 428 -17.86 -37.08 -13.10
C LYS A 428 -18.28 -37.04 -14.57
N ASP A 429 -19.59 -36.95 -14.82
CA ASP A 429 -20.17 -36.90 -16.16
C ASP A 429 -19.63 -38.01 -17.10
N ASP A 430 -19.56 -39.24 -16.60
CA ASP A 430 -19.03 -40.41 -17.31
C ASP A 430 -17.54 -40.35 -17.69
N MET A 431 -16.74 -39.54 -17.01
CA MET A 431 -15.29 -39.53 -17.11
C MET A 431 -14.67 -39.73 -15.72
N TYR A 432 -13.46 -40.27 -15.68
CA TYR A 432 -12.70 -40.45 -14.44
C TYR A 432 -11.61 -39.40 -14.31
N TYR A 433 -11.43 -38.90 -13.10
CA TYR A 433 -10.42 -37.91 -12.76
C TYR A 433 -9.64 -38.34 -11.52
N ILE A 434 -8.34 -38.08 -11.50
CA ILE A 434 -7.48 -38.18 -10.32
C ILE A 434 -6.68 -36.88 -10.19
N ASN A 435 -6.76 -36.21 -9.05
CA ASN A 435 -6.10 -34.91 -8.84
C ASN A 435 -6.39 -33.89 -9.95
N GLY A 436 -7.59 -33.93 -10.51
CA GLY A 436 -8.04 -33.08 -11.61
C GLY A 436 -7.69 -33.63 -12.99
N LEU A 437 -6.65 -34.44 -13.15
CA LEU A 437 -6.28 -35.05 -14.43
C LEU A 437 -7.38 -36.01 -14.89
N ARG A 438 -7.85 -35.85 -16.13
CA ARG A 438 -8.81 -36.76 -16.76
C ARG A 438 -8.08 -38.00 -17.27
N LEU A 439 -8.57 -39.19 -16.89
CA LEU A 439 -8.03 -40.45 -17.39
C LEU A 439 -8.60 -40.74 -18.78
N GLU A 440 -7.77 -40.56 -19.79
CA GLU A 440 -8.09 -40.75 -21.20
C GLU A 440 -7.28 -41.91 -21.76
N ALA A 441 -7.86 -42.62 -22.73
CA ALA A 441 -7.06 -43.56 -23.51
C ALA A 441 -6.09 -42.78 -24.40
N ASP A 442 -4.90 -43.34 -24.64
CA ASP A 442 -4.03 -42.83 -25.69
C ASP A 442 -4.77 -42.82 -27.04
N GLU A 443 -4.57 -41.76 -27.83
CA GLU A 443 -5.14 -41.70 -29.16
C GLU A 443 -4.63 -42.82 -30.07
N GLU A 444 -3.41 -43.35 -29.86
CA GLU A 444 -2.81 -44.42 -30.64
C GLU A 444 -3.58 -45.75 -30.47
N TYR A 445 -3.99 -46.09 -29.25
CA TYR A 445 -4.75 -47.31 -28.94
C TYR A 445 -6.28 -47.12 -29.03
N GLY A 446 -6.75 -45.92 -28.70
CA GLY A 446 -8.15 -45.48 -28.82
C GLY A 446 -9.08 -45.90 -27.67
N TYR A 447 -8.71 -46.90 -26.89
CA TYR A 447 -9.39 -47.31 -25.65
C TYR A 447 -8.37 -47.57 -24.54
N GLY A 448 -8.82 -47.40 -23.30
CA GLY A 448 -8.02 -47.63 -22.10
C GLY A 448 -8.92 -48.09 -20.98
N VAL A 449 -8.33 -48.61 -19.92
CA VAL A 449 -9.01 -49.23 -18.79
C VAL A 449 -8.64 -48.50 -17.51
N VAL A 450 -9.66 -48.07 -16.79
CA VAL A 450 -9.54 -47.45 -15.46
C VAL A 450 -9.83 -48.49 -14.39
N LYS A 451 -8.92 -48.66 -13.45
CA LYS A 451 -9.08 -49.42 -12.22
C LYS A 451 -9.84 -48.60 -11.18
N VAL A 452 -10.99 -49.09 -10.77
CA VAL A 452 -11.90 -48.42 -9.84
C VAL A 452 -12.01 -49.21 -8.56
N LYS A 453 -11.70 -48.56 -7.44
CA LYS A 453 -11.91 -49.11 -6.09
C LYS A 453 -13.16 -48.48 -5.48
N ASP A 454 -14.17 -49.29 -5.18
CA ASP A 454 -15.41 -48.88 -4.52
C ASP A 454 -15.59 -49.67 -3.23
N GLY A 455 -15.11 -49.09 -2.12
CA GLY A 455 -15.01 -49.80 -0.84
C GLY A 455 -14.05 -50.99 -0.94
N ALA A 456 -14.59 -52.20 -0.78
CA ALA A 456 -13.83 -53.45 -0.93
C ALA A 456 -13.90 -54.04 -2.35
N ASP A 457 -14.80 -53.53 -3.21
CA ASP A 457 -14.92 -53.99 -4.61
C ASP A 457 -13.87 -53.29 -5.46
N THR A 458 -13.19 -54.05 -6.32
CA THR A 458 -12.32 -53.50 -7.37
C THR A 458 -12.87 -53.96 -8.71
N TYR A 459 -13.18 -53.01 -9.58
CA TYR A 459 -13.67 -53.29 -10.93
C TYR A 459 -12.99 -52.36 -11.93
N TYR A 460 -13.11 -52.71 -13.21
CA TYR A 460 -12.41 -52.02 -14.29
C TYR A 460 -13.44 -51.46 -15.27
N GLN A 461 -13.25 -50.23 -15.74
CA GLN A 461 -14.10 -49.61 -16.76
C GLN A 461 -13.29 -49.22 -17.98
N VAL A 462 -13.81 -49.51 -19.16
CA VAL A 462 -13.21 -49.06 -20.43
C VAL A 462 -13.62 -47.61 -20.68
N VAL A 463 -12.65 -46.77 -21.07
CA VAL A 463 -12.84 -45.39 -21.54
C VAL A 463 -12.33 -45.25 -22.98
N ASP A 464 -12.88 -44.29 -23.72
CA ASP A 464 -12.37 -43.92 -25.04
C ASP A 464 -11.24 -42.87 -24.94
N ALA A 465 -10.68 -42.48 -26.10
CA ALA A 465 -9.66 -41.42 -26.21
C ALA A 465 -10.12 -40.00 -25.83
N ARG A 466 -11.34 -39.83 -25.30
CA ARG A 466 -11.81 -38.59 -24.66
C ARG A 466 -12.08 -38.79 -23.16
N GLY A 467 -11.67 -39.95 -22.62
CA GLY A 467 -11.92 -40.38 -21.25
C GLY A 467 -13.36 -40.77 -20.95
N LYS A 468 -14.22 -40.89 -21.98
CA LYS A 468 -15.63 -41.22 -21.76
C LYS A 468 -15.80 -42.72 -21.53
N VAL A 469 -16.49 -43.06 -20.44
CA VAL A 469 -16.81 -44.45 -20.10
C VAL A 469 -17.65 -45.10 -21.19
N VAL A 470 -17.19 -46.26 -21.64
CA VAL A 470 -17.83 -47.09 -22.64
C VAL A 470 -18.92 -47.94 -21.97
N GLU A 471 -20.15 -47.45 -22.01
CA GLU A 471 -21.28 -48.16 -21.42
C GLU A 471 -21.86 -49.25 -22.34
N GLY A 472 -22.40 -50.30 -21.72
CA GLY A 472 -23.12 -51.39 -22.36
C GLY A 472 -23.36 -52.57 -21.44
N THR A 473 -24.55 -53.18 -21.53
CA THR A 473 -24.83 -54.45 -20.84
C THR A 473 -23.95 -55.59 -21.35
N LYS A 474 -23.70 -55.59 -22.67
CA LYS A 474 -22.85 -56.54 -23.40
C LYS A 474 -22.31 -55.81 -24.62
N LYS A 475 -21.04 -55.38 -24.57
CA LYS A 475 -20.42 -54.58 -25.63
C LYS A 475 -19.03 -55.11 -25.93
N ILE A 476 -18.63 -54.96 -27.19
CA ILE A 476 -17.29 -55.27 -27.66
C ILE A 476 -16.82 -54.05 -28.43
N VAL A 477 -15.68 -53.51 -28.05
CA VAL A 477 -14.97 -52.47 -28.81
C VAL A 477 -13.65 -53.04 -29.32
N LYS A 478 -13.19 -52.51 -30.45
CA LYS A 478 -11.90 -52.87 -31.04
C LYS A 478 -10.94 -51.74 -30.77
N ASP A 479 -9.80 -52.03 -30.18
CA ASP A 479 -8.69 -51.07 -30.13
C ASP A 479 -8.07 -50.90 -31.53
N LYS A 480 -7.15 -49.96 -31.65
CA LYS A 480 -6.47 -49.66 -32.92
C LYS A 480 -5.34 -50.64 -33.25
N ASP A 481 -4.86 -51.41 -32.28
CA ASP A 481 -3.82 -52.43 -32.44
C ASP A 481 -4.36 -53.78 -32.90
N GLY A 482 -5.67 -53.96 -32.88
CA GLY A 482 -6.34 -55.14 -33.42
C GLY A 482 -7.05 -55.98 -32.37
N GLY A 483 -6.87 -55.70 -31.08
CA GLY A 483 -7.49 -56.40 -29.97
C GLY A 483 -8.94 -55.99 -29.71
N TRP A 484 -9.62 -56.82 -28.93
CA TRP A 484 -11.02 -56.65 -28.56
C TRP A 484 -11.18 -56.52 -27.06
N LEU A 485 -11.69 -55.38 -26.60
CA LEU A 485 -12.09 -55.18 -25.21
C LEU A 485 -13.54 -55.63 -25.03
N LEU A 486 -13.74 -56.61 -24.16
CA LEU A 486 -15.02 -57.21 -23.85
C LEU A 486 -15.62 -56.56 -22.61
N ILE A 487 -16.84 -56.05 -22.73
CA ILE A 487 -17.52 -55.28 -21.68
C ILE A 487 -18.82 -55.98 -21.31
N ILE A 488 -18.97 -56.29 -20.02
CA ILE A 488 -20.16 -56.91 -19.44
C ILE A 488 -20.66 -56.03 -18.30
N ARG A 489 -21.92 -55.60 -18.36
CA ARG A 489 -22.56 -54.75 -17.34
C ARG A 489 -21.71 -53.51 -16.99
N ASN A 490 -21.25 -52.79 -18.02
CA ASN A 490 -20.39 -51.60 -17.91
C ASN A 490 -19.01 -51.84 -17.29
N ARG A 491 -18.58 -53.09 -17.11
CA ARG A 491 -17.26 -53.44 -16.58
C ARG A 491 -16.44 -54.13 -17.67
N PHE A 492 -15.15 -53.82 -17.73
CA PHE A 492 -14.18 -54.58 -18.50
C PHE A 492 -14.15 -56.02 -17.97
N ALA A 493 -14.16 -56.99 -18.89
CA ALA A 493 -14.19 -58.41 -18.58
C ALA A 493 -12.95 -59.15 -19.10
N ALA A 494 -12.48 -58.83 -20.31
CA ALA A 494 -11.24 -59.38 -20.85
C ALA A 494 -10.80 -58.58 -22.08
N TRP A 495 -9.53 -58.70 -22.42
CA TRP A 495 -8.96 -58.34 -23.72
C TRP A 495 -8.62 -59.63 -24.48
N CYS A 496 -8.84 -59.66 -25.79
CA CYS A 496 -8.38 -60.77 -26.63
C CYS A 496 -7.91 -60.30 -28.00
N GLY A 497 -6.81 -60.88 -28.48
CA GLY A 497 -6.19 -60.59 -29.77
C GLY A 497 -6.76 -61.36 -30.97
N ASP A 498 -7.99 -61.89 -30.86
CA ASP A 498 -8.62 -62.68 -31.91
C ASP A 498 -8.71 -61.91 -33.25
N GLU A 499 -8.35 -62.56 -34.36
CA GLU A 499 -8.50 -61.97 -35.71
C GLU A 499 -9.97 -61.62 -36.01
N ASP A 500 -10.88 -62.51 -35.62
CA ASP A 500 -12.31 -62.41 -35.83
C ASP A 500 -13.03 -61.95 -34.56
N LYS A 501 -14.09 -61.14 -34.71
CA LYS A 501 -14.80 -60.55 -33.57
C LYS A 501 -15.44 -61.62 -32.66
N PRO A 502 -15.15 -61.64 -31.35
CA PRO A 502 -15.79 -62.54 -30.39
C PRO A 502 -17.32 -62.39 -30.36
N ARG A 503 -18.03 -63.46 -29.96
CA ARG A 503 -19.50 -63.45 -29.95
C ARG A 503 -20.10 -63.84 -28.61
N TRP A 504 -21.14 -63.10 -28.23
CA TRP A 504 -21.97 -63.47 -27.09
C TRP A 504 -22.87 -64.67 -27.42
N ARG A 505 -22.76 -65.76 -26.68
CA ARG A 505 -23.63 -66.94 -26.83
C ARG A 505 -23.86 -67.67 -25.52
N ARG A 506 -24.75 -68.67 -25.57
CA ARG A 506 -24.90 -69.70 -24.54
C ARG A 506 -24.25 -70.99 -25.08
N GLY A 507 -23.10 -71.35 -24.52
CA GLY A 507 -22.32 -72.54 -24.87
C GLY A 507 -22.34 -73.59 -23.74
N ALA A 508 -21.52 -74.63 -23.88
CA ALA A 508 -21.37 -75.68 -22.87
C ALA A 508 -20.72 -75.16 -21.57
N GLU A 509 -19.81 -74.18 -21.69
CA GLU A 509 -19.06 -73.58 -20.58
C GLU A 509 -19.82 -72.43 -19.87
N GLY A 510 -20.96 -71.98 -20.41
CA GLY A 510 -21.75 -70.91 -19.81
C GLY A 510 -22.35 -69.93 -20.80
N THR A 511 -22.82 -68.78 -20.30
CA THR A 511 -23.31 -67.68 -21.14
C THR A 511 -22.35 -66.50 -21.03
N GLY A 512 -21.68 -66.17 -22.13
CA GLY A 512 -20.65 -65.12 -22.17
C GLY A 512 -20.13 -64.88 -23.57
N PHE A 513 -18.99 -64.20 -23.67
CA PHE A 513 -18.25 -64.00 -24.92
C PHE A 513 -17.37 -65.21 -25.20
N TYR A 514 -17.47 -65.73 -26.42
CA TYR A 514 -16.66 -66.85 -26.91
C TYR A 514 -15.75 -66.37 -28.03
N HIS A 515 -14.57 -66.99 -28.11
CA HIS A 515 -13.70 -66.92 -29.28
C HIS A 515 -14.50 -67.35 -30.52
N TYR A 516 -14.22 -66.71 -31.64
CA TYR A 516 -14.94 -66.99 -32.89
C TYR A 516 -13.96 -67.01 -34.05
N ASP A 517 -13.78 -68.16 -34.68
CA ASP A 517 -12.97 -68.31 -35.89
C ASP A 517 -13.89 -68.64 -37.08
N LYS A 518 -14.05 -67.69 -38.00
CA LYS A 518 -14.85 -67.89 -39.22
C LYS A 518 -14.23 -68.92 -40.16
N GLY A 519 -12.92 -69.13 -40.09
CA GLY A 519 -12.15 -70.10 -40.86
C GLY A 519 -12.39 -71.55 -40.43
N ASN A 520 -12.62 -71.79 -39.13
CA ASN A 520 -12.92 -73.13 -38.61
C ASN A 520 -14.36 -73.57 -38.96
N LYS A 521 -14.51 -74.35 -40.03
CA LYS A 521 -15.81 -74.82 -40.52
C LYS A 521 -16.42 -75.98 -39.71
N GLU A 522 -15.66 -76.62 -38.83
CA GLU A 522 -16.16 -77.73 -38.00
C GLU A 522 -16.83 -77.20 -36.73
N ASP A 523 -16.14 -76.30 -36.02
CA ASP A 523 -16.68 -75.58 -34.88
C ASP A 523 -16.07 -74.17 -34.82
N HIS A 524 -16.87 -73.18 -35.18
CA HIS A 524 -16.47 -71.76 -35.13
C HIS A 524 -16.10 -71.28 -33.71
N PHE A 525 -16.41 -72.04 -32.66
CA PHE A 525 -16.19 -71.65 -31.26
C PHE A 525 -15.28 -72.63 -30.51
N ALA A 526 -14.43 -73.37 -31.23
CA ALA A 526 -13.58 -74.42 -30.67
C ALA A 526 -12.65 -73.94 -29.54
N GLU A 527 -12.26 -72.67 -29.55
CA GLU A 527 -11.40 -72.05 -28.53
C GLU A 527 -12.14 -71.71 -27.22
N GLY A 528 -13.47 -71.78 -27.21
CA GLY A 528 -14.25 -71.72 -25.96
C GLY A 528 -14.58 -70.32 -25.46
N LEU A 529 -14.98 -70.26 -24.18
CA LEU A 529 -15.44 -69.06 -23.48
C LEU A 529 -14.25 -68.18 -23.09
N ILE A 530 -14.30 -66.90 -23.47
CA ILE A 530 -13.33 -65.88 -23.04
C ILE A 530 -13.74 -65.31 -21.67
N ALA A 531 -14.96 -64.81 -21.57
CA ALA A 531 -15.44 -64.14 -20.36
C ALA A 531 -16.97 -64.24 -20.20
N ALA A 532 -17.41 -64.49 -18.96
CA ALA A 532 -18.82 -64.46 -18.57
C ALA A 532 -19.08 -63.40 -17.48
N ALA A 533 -20.34 -63.22 -17.09
CA ALA A 533 -20.74 -62.15 -16.18
C ALA A 533 -20.27 -62.32 -14.72
N ASP A 534 -19.81 -63.52 -14.37
CA ASP A 534 -19.32 -63.97 -13.08
C ASP A 534 -17.84 -64.36 -13.11
N THR A 535 -17.17 -64.22 -14.25
CA THR A 535 -15.73 -64.44 -14.38
C THR A 535 -14.97 -63.23 -13.85
N GLU A 536 -13.83 -63.47 -13.18
CA GLU A 536 -12.90 -62.40 -12.84
C GLU A 536 -12.34 -61.74 -14.11
N PRO A 537 -12.12 -60.43 -14.09
CA PRO A 537 -11.61 -59.73 -15.27
C PRO A 537 -10.18 -60.17 -15.58
N ASP A 538 -9.90 -60.52 -16.85
CA ASP A 538 -8.55 -60.83 -17.30
C ASP A 538 -7.76 -59.55 -17.58
N ILE A 539 -7.03 -59.10 -16.56
CA ILE A 539 -6.16 -57.92 -16.61
C ILE A 539 -4.76 -58.26 -17.10
N ASP A 540 -4.32 -59.50 -16.99
CA ASP A 540 -2.95 -59.92 -17.34
C ASP A 540 -2.77 -59.89 -18.86
N SER A 541 -3.83 -60.20 -19.61
CA SER A 541 -3.86 -60.11 -21.08
C SER A 541 -4.08 -58.69 -21.62
N LEU A 542 -4.41 -57.71 -20.77
CA LEU A 542 -4.59 -56.32 -21.19
C LEU A 542 -3.21 -55.66 -21.43
N PRO A 543 -2.96 -55.01 -22.59
CA PRO A 543 -1.71 -54.27 -22.85
C PRO A 543 -1.38 -53.25 -21.75
N GLU A 544 -0.10 -53.01 -21.47
CA GLU A 544 0.30 -52.08 -20.40
C GLU A 544 -0.11 -50.64 -20.74
N GLU A 545 -0.11 -50.29 -22.02
CA GLU A 545 -0.44 -48.96 -22.54
C GLU A 545 -1.94 -48.65 -22.45
N GLU A 546 -2.78 -49.66 -22.29
CA GLU A 546 -4.22 -49.50 -22.04
C GLU A 546 -4.55 -49.46 -20.53
N ARG A 547 -3.57 -49.58 -19.62
CA ARG A 547 -3.77 -49.57 -18.16
C ARG A 547 -3.54 -48.16 -17.59
N LEU A 548 -4.62 -47.42 -17.31
CA LEU A 548 -4.51 -45.98 -17.03
C LEU A 548 -4.11 -45.59 -15.60
N ASN A 549 -4.36 -46.43 -14.59
CA ASN A 549 -4.12 -46.09 -13.17
C ASN A 549 -3.92 -47.33 -12.28
N PHE A 550 -3.19 -48.33 -12.79
CA PHE A 550 -3.20 -49.69 -12.25
C PHE A 550 -2.43 -49.88 -10.94
#